data_AF-A0A929VSN4-F1
#
_entry.id   AF-A0A929VSN4-F1
#
_cell.length_a   1.000
_cell.length_b   1.000
_cell.length_c   1.000
_cell.angle_alpha   90.00
_cell.angle_beta   90.00
_cell.angle_gamma   90.00
#
_symmetry.space_group_name_H-M   'P 1'
#
loop_
_entity.id
_entity.type
_entity.pdbx_description
1 polymer ?
#
loop_
_entity_poly.entity_id
_entity_poly.type
_entity_poly.pdbx_seq_one_letter_code
_entity_poly.pdbx_strand_id
1 'polypeptide(L)'
;MYTVEQALRGVSMYPLPSATLDGVCIRRGLSRDTEATTDVFRSAAYRLAEADVLTWLAAAPNISQGGQNYTFSDEQRKAYRARAAAVFEELGDLAAPSSK
;
A
#
# COMPACT_ATOMS: atom_id res chain seq x y z
N MET A 1 11.38 17.39 -2.77
CA MET A 1 11.61 16.00 -2.30
C MET A 1 10.27 15.29 -2.32
N TYR A 2 10.17 14.15 -3.00
CA TYR A 2 8.97 13.31 -3.00
C TYR A 2 9.18 12.20 -1.96
N THR A 3 8.26 12.04 -1.00
CA THR A 3 8.46 11.12 0.14
C THR A 3 7.70 9.80 -0.02
N VAL A 4 8.06 8.80 0.78
CA VAL A 4 7.35 7.52 0.87
C VAL A 4 5.87 7.73 1.18
N GLU A 5 5.52 8.67 2.07
CA GLU A 5 4.12 9.00 2.31
C GLU A 5 3.41 9.51 1.05
N GLN A 6 4.03 10.44 0.32
CA GLN A 6 3.43 10.98 -0.90
C GLN A 6 3.27 9.87 -1.95
N ALA A 7 4.24 8.96 -2.04
CA ALA A 7 4.20 7.78 -2.88
C ALA A 7 3.03 6.84 -2.54
N LEU A 8 2.86 6.48 -1.27
CA LEU A 8 1.78 5.60 -0.81
C LEU A 8 0.40 6.25 -0.94
N ARG A 9 0.28 7.55 -0.67
CA ARG A 9 -0.96 8.31 -0.94
C ARG A 9 -1.26 8.41 -2.44
N GLY A 10 -0.24 8.39 -3.30
CA GLY A 10 -0.38 8.39 -4.75
C GLY A 10 -1.00 7.11 -5.33
N VAL A 11 -1.11 6.02 -4.57
CA VAL A 11 -1.71 4.75 -5.01
C VAL A 11 -3.20 4.90 -5.35
N SER A 12 -3.91 5.78 -4.65
CA SER A 12 -5.34 6.04 -4.85
C SER A 12 -5.70 7.45 -4.41
N MET A 13 -6.69 8.05 -5.05
CA MET A 13 -7.23 9.34 -4.62
C MET A 13 -8.07 9.24 -3.34
N TYR A 14 -8.36 8.03 -2.85
CA TYR A 14 -9.08 7.83 -1.59
C TYR A 14 -8.31 8.46 -0.42
N PRO A 15 -8.95 9.19 0.49
CA PRO A 15 -8.26 9.84 1.60
C PRO A 15 -7.79 8.80 2.64
N LEU A 16 -6.54 8.36 2.52
CA LEU A 16 -5.93 7.47 3.50
C LEU A 16 -5.73 8.20 4.85
N PRO A 17 -6.23 7.65 5.97
CA PRO A 17 -5.93 8.19 7.29
C PRO A 17 -4.42 8.12 7.58
N SER A 18 -3.86 9.16 8.20
CA SER A 18 -2.44 9.19 8.57
C SER A 18 -2.07 8.01 9.49
N ALA A 19 -2.94 7.67 10.45
CA ALA A 19 -2.73 6.53 11.35
C ALA A 19 -2.62 5.18 10.61
N THR A 20 -3.34 5.02 9.49
CA THR A 20 -3.20 3.83 8.63
C THR A 20 -1.81 3.78 8.02
N LEU A 21 -1.32 4.91 7.47
CA LEU A 21 0.02 4.99 6.89
C LEU A 21 1.12 4.79 7.94
N ASP A 22 0.97 5.36 9.14
CA ASP A 22 1.88 5.12 10.26
C ASP A 22 1.99 3.62 10.57
N GLY A 23 0.84 2.95 10.75
CA GLY A 23 0.82 1.52 11.02
C GLY A 23 1.40 0.65 9.89
N VAL A 24 1.23 1.06 8.63
CA VAL A 24 1.85 0.38 7.47
C VAL A 24 3.37 0.57 7.49
N CYS A 25 3.83 1.81 7.56
CA CYS A 25 5.25 2.14 7.53
C CYS A 25 6.01 1.51 8.70
N ILE A 26 5.47 1.56 9.92
CA ILE A 26 6.06 0.94 11.12
C ILE A 26 6.21 -0.58 10.93
N ARG A 27 5.16 -1.29 10.49
CA ARG A 27 5.22 -2.74 10.28
C ARG A 27 6.23 -3.17 9.22
N ARG A 28 6.53 -2.29 8.27
CA ARG A 28 7.46 -2.57 7.15
C ARG A 28 8.85 -1.99 7.35
N GLY A 29 9.12 -1.35 8.50
CA GLY A 29 10.42 -0.74 8.77
C GLY A 29 10.74 0.44 7.85
N LEU A 30 9.71 1.18 7.41
CA LEU A 30 9.85 2.39 6.58
C LEU A 30 9.58 3.64 7.40
N SER A 31 10.31 4.72 7.08
CA SER A 31 9.92 6.07 7.48
C SER A 31 9.10 6.72 6.37
N ARG A 32 8.07 7.48 6.76
CA ARG A 32 7.21 8.27 5.86
C ARG A 32 7.96 9.41 5.17
N ASP A 33 8.97 9.94 5.86
CA ASP A 33 9.74 11.11 5.43
C ASP A 33 10.92 10.75 4.52
N THR A 34 11.24 9.46 4.41
CA THR A 34 12.27 8.98 3.48
C THR A 34 11.94 9.43 2.06
N GLU A 35 12.95 9.93 1.34
CA GLU A 35 12.80 10.25 -0.08
C GLU A 35 12.48 8.98 -0.88
N ALA A 36 11.42 9.03 -1.68
CA ALA A 36 10.97 7.92 -2.50
C ALA A 36 11.80 7.82 -3.79
N THR A 37 13.03 7.33 -3.65
CA THR A 37 13.95 7.06 -4.76
C THR A 37 13.59 5.76 -5.48
N THR A 38 14.18 5.52 -6.65
CA THR A 38 14.04 4.25 -7.39
C THR A 38 14.38 3.03 -6.53
N ASP A 39 15.41 3.12 -5.68
CA ASP A 39 15.81 2.01 -4.81
C ASP A 39 14.77 1.75 -3.72
N VAL A 40 14.17 2.82 -3.17
CA VAL A 40 13.05 2.68 -2.21
C VAL A 40 11.87 1.99 -2.89
N PHE A 41 11.47 2.40 -4.09
CA PHE A 41 10.38 1.75 -4.84
C PHE A 41 10.65 0.27 -5.14
N ARG A 42 11.92 -0.11 -5.36
CA ARG A 42 12.32 -1.51 -5.61
C ARG A 42 12.47 -2.33 -4.33
N SER A 43 12.57 -1.68 -3.17
CA SER A 43 12.74 -2.38 -1.89
C SER A 43 11.54 -3.24 -1.54
N ALA A 44 11.79 -4.39 -0.90
CA ALA A 44 10.72 -5.26 -0.40
C ALA A 44 9.81 -4.52 0.59
N ALA A 45 10.39 -3.67 1.44
CA ALA A 45 9.65 -2.89 2.43
C ALA A 45 8.58 -1.99 1.79
N TYR A 46 8.94 -1.23 0.74
CA TYR A 46 7.98 -0.34 0.06
C TYR A 46 6.90 -1.12 -0.67
N ARG A 47 7.29 -2.18 -1.39
CA ARG A 47 6.35 -3.01 -2.14
C ARG A 47 5.34 -3.68 -1.21
N LEU A 48 5.78 -4.19 -0.06
CA LEU A 48 4.90 -4.75 0.97
C LEU A 48 4.00 -3.68 1.61
N ALA A 49 4.49 -2.45 1.79
CA ALA A 49 3.69 -1.33 2.27
C ALA A 49 2.60 -0.94 1.26
N GLU A 50 2.91 -0.90 -0.04
CA GLU A 50 1.93 -0.70 -1.10
C GLU A 50 0.87 -1.81 -1.09
N ALA A 51 1.27 -3.07 -0.93
CA ALA A 51 0.34 -4.20 -0.82
C ALA A 51 -0.58 -4.11 0.41
N ASP A 52 -0.07 -3.65 1.56
CA ASP A 52 -0.91 -3.36 2.73
C ASP A 52 -1.93 -2.25 2.44
N VAL A 53 -1.52 -1.18 1.75
CA VAL A 53 -2.41 -0.08 1.34
C VAL A 53 -3.52 -0.58 0.41
N LEU A 54 -3.18 -1.40 -0.59
CA LEU A 54 -4.14 -2.01 -1.49
C LEU A 54 -5.15 -2.91 -0.74
N THR A 55 -4.66 -3.67 0.24
CA THR A 55 -5.51 -4.51 1.09
C THR A 55 -6.50 -3.66 1.90
N TRP A 56 -6.02 -2.55 2.48
CA TRP A 56 -6.87 -1.62 3.21
C TRP A 56 -7.92 -0.95 2.29
N LEU A 57 -7.52 -0.50 1.10
CA LEU A 57 -8.43 0.10 0.11
C LEU A 57 -9.53 -0.85 -0.35
N ALA A 58 -9.23 -2.15 -0.50
CA ALA A 58 -10.22 -3.15 -0.86
C ALA A 58 -11.33 -3.34 0.19
N ALA A 59 -11.06 -2.97 1.45
CA ALA A 59 -12.00 -3.02 2.57
C ALA A 59 -12.58 -1.65 2.94
N ALA A 60 -12.07 -0.56 2.34
CA ALA A 60 -12.46 0.79 2.70
C ALA A 60 -13.95 1.04 2.44
N PRO A 61 -14.64 1.79 3.32
CA PRO A 61 -16.02 2.18 3.08
C PRO A 61 -16.09 3.21 1.94
N ASN A 62 -17.24 3.21 1.26
CA ASN A 62 -17.58 4.31 0.36
C ASN A 62 -17.91 5.54 1.22
N ILE A 63 -17.32 6.69 0.91
CA ILE A 63 -17.47 7.91 1.72
C ILE A 63 -17.73 9.14 0.85
N SER A 64 -18.35 10.15 1.46
CA SER A 64 -18.53 11.48 0.89
C SER A 64 -17.88 12.50 1.83
N GLN A 65 -16.93 13.30 1.33
CA GLN A 65 -16.22 14.30 2.12
C GLN A 65 -15.83 15.50 1.25
N GLY A 66 -16.06 16.73 1.74
CA GLY A 66 -15.65 17.94 1.04
C GLY A 66 -16.28 18.12 -0.35
N GLY A 67 -17.50 17.60 -0.55
CA GLY A 67 -18.18 17.61 -1.85
C GLY A 67 -17.67 16.57 -2.85
N GLN A 68 -16.72 15.71 -2.46
CA GLN A 68 -16.21 14.61 -3.27
C GLN A 68 -16.77 13.27 -2.78
N ASN A 69 -17.05 12.37 -3.72
CA ASN A 69 -17.52 11.01 -3.43
C ASN A 69 -16.43 10.01 -3.83
N TYR A 70 -16.07 9.14 -2.88
CA TYR A 70 -15.09 8.08 -3.09
C TYR A 70 -15.78 6.73 -2.96
N THR A 71 -15.88 6.02 -4.08
CA THR A 71 -16.51 4.71 -4.16
C THR A 71 -15.66 3.74 -4.95
N PHE A 72 -15.66 2.47 -4.53
CA PHE A 72 -15.04 1.38 -5.29
C PHE A 72 -16.08 0.36 -5.70
N SER A 73 -16.03 -0.07 -6.97
CA SER A 73 -16.79 -1.23 -7.44
C SER A 73 -16.23 -2.53 -6.85
N ASP A 74 -17.03 -3.60 -6.94
CA ASP A 74 -16.56 -4.92 -6.51
C ASP A 74 -15.40 -5.44 -7.37
N GLU A 75 -15.37 -5.14 -8.68
CA GLU A 75 -14.21 -5.48 -9.50
C GLU A 75 -12.96 -4.72 -9.07
N GLN A 76 -13.07 -3.43 -8.73
CA GLN A 76 -11.93 -2.66 -8.24
C GLN A 76 -11.40 -3.22 -6.92
N ARG A 77 -12.28 -3.56 -5.98
CA ARG A 77 -11.92 -4.20 -4.71
C ARG A 77 -11.25 -5.56 -4.94
N LYS A 78 -11.77 -6.36 -5.87
CA LYS A 78 -11.16 -7.64 -6.27
C LYS A 78 -9.77 -7.44 -6.88
N ALA A 79 -9.61 -6.45 -7.75
CA ALA A 79 -8.32 -6.14 -8.37
C ALA A 79 -7.28 -5.68 -7.35
N TYR A 80 -7.66 -4.85 -6.36
CA TYR A 80 -6.75 -4.46 -5.28
C TYR A 80 -6.29 -5.66 -4.44
N ARG A 81 -7.19 -6.57 -4.07
CA ARG A 81 -6.83 -7.80 -3.36
C ARG A 81 -5.88 -8.68 -4.18
N ALA A 82 -6.16 -8.86 -5.47
CA ALA A 82 -5.33 -9.65 -6.36
C ALA A 82 -3.91 -9.06 -6.51
N ARG A 83 -3.81 -7.74 -6.68
CA ARG A 83 -2.51 -7.04 -6.76
C ARG A 83 -1.73 -7.15 -5.45
N ALA A 84 -2.38 -6.97 -4.31
CA ALA A 84 -1.74 -7.14 -3.00
C ALA A 84 -1.25 -8.58 -2.80
N ALA A 85 -2.08 -9.57 -3.12
CA ALA A 85 -1.75 -10.98 -3.01
C ALA A 85 -0.53 -11.35 -3.84
N ALA A 86 -0.45 -10.90 -5.10
CA ALA A 86 0.70 -11.16 -5.96
C ALA A 86 2.03 -10.64 -5.36
N VAL A 87 2.01 -9.46 -4.73
CA VAL A 87 3.20 -8.91 -4.05
C VAL A 87 3.54 -9.72 -2.79
N PHE A 88 2.54 -10.11 -2.01
CA PHE A 88 2.77 -10.94 -0.82
C PHE A 88 3.29 -12.34 -1.16
N GLU A 89 2.83 -12.94 -2.25
CA GLU A 89 3.32 -14.21 -2.77
C GLU A 89 4.78 -14.08 -3.23
N GLU A 90 5.06 -13.12 -4.12
CA GLU A 90 6.40 -12.88 -4.66
C GLU A 90 7.45 -12.62 -3.56
N LEU A 91 7.10 -11.81 -2.56
CA LEU A 91 8.02 -11.43 -1.48
C LEU A 91 7.94 -12.36 -0.26
N GLY A 92 6.87 -13.13 -0.11
CA GLY A 92 6.72 -14.18 0.90
C GLY A 92 7.56 -15.40 0.59
N ASP A 93 7.64 -15.80 -0.69
CA ASP A 93 8.53 -16.86 -1.16
C ASP A 93 10.01 -16.49 -1.02
N LEU A 94 10.35 -15.20 -1.11
CA LEU A 94 11.72 -14.71 -0.87
C LEU A 94 12.11 -14.71 0.62
N ALA A 95 11.14 -14.74 1.54
CA ALA A 95 11.37 -14.77 2.98
C ALA A 95 11.40 -16.20 3.55
N ALA A 96 10.85 -17.19 2.83
CA ALA A 96 10.96 -18.59 3.18
C ALA A 96 12.37 -19.10 2.81
N PRO A 97 13.16 -19.68 3.72
CA PRO A 97 14.38 -20.38 3.32
C PRO A 97 13.97 -21.51 2.38
N SER A 98 14.55 -21.51 1.17
CA SER A 98 14.38 -22.58 0.21
C SER A 98 14.71 -23.90 0.89
N SER A 99 13.65 -24.65 1.24
CA SER A 99 13.80 -26.01 1.74
C SER A 99 14.26 -26.83 0.54
N LYS A 100 15.53 -27.25 0.60
CA LYS A 100 16.16 -28.18 -0.33
C LYS A 100 15.40 -29.50 -0.41
#